data_AF-A0A2L0VR35-F1
#
_entry.id   AF-A0A2L0VR35-F1
#
_cell.length_a   1.000
_cell.length_b   1.000
_cell.length_c   1.000
_cell.angle_alpha   90.00
_cell.angle_beta   90.00
_cell.angle_gamma   90.00
#
_symmetry.space_group_name_H-M   'P 1'
#
loop_
_entity.id
_entity.type
_entity.pdbx_description
1 polymer ?
#
loop_
_entity_poly.entity_id
_entity_poly.type
_entity_poly.pdbx_seq_one_letter_code
_entity_poly.pdbx_strand_id
1 'polypeptide(L)'
;MAAAFGAEADDDPWAGDYVAPGRPAPVIVGDGRGGTRWRLRPRLWGVPPPASGTRPVTSVRNLSSPFWIGTLRHPELRCLVPATSFALWSGPAGARRQHWISLRARPLFAFAGIVRDAADWPCFAVLATDPNSFVERLGGQAMPVILNPEDHARWLTADWRDAAGLVAACPGHWMEMGPTPP
;
A
#
# COMPACT_ATOMS: atom_id res chain seq x y z
N MET A 1 10.84 8.61 9.00
CA MET A 1 9.61 7.88 8.61
C MET A 1 9.32 6.69 9.54
N ALA A 2 10.28 5.78 9.78
CA ALA A 2 10.07 4.56 10.56
C ALA A 2 9.52 4.77 12.00
N ALA A 3 10.06 5.74 12.74
CA ALA A 3 9.64 6.02 14.13
C ALA A 3 8.14 6.37 14.27
N ALA A 4 7.55 7.03 13.27
CA ALA A 4 6.13 7.38 13.27
C ALA A 4 5.19 6.15 13.21
N PHE A 5 5.73 4.99 12.83
CA PHE A 5 5.01 3.73 12.77
C PHE A 5 5.51 2.71 13.81
N GLY A 6 6.31 3.14 14.79
CA GLY A 6 6.92 2.23 15.77
C GLY A 6 7.86 1.20 15.13
N ALA A 7 8.43 1.52 13.96
CA ALA A 7 9.36 0.67 13.25
C ALA A 7 10.81 1.15 13.43
N GLU A 8 11.73 0.19 13.46
CA GLU A 8 13.16 0.45 13.37
C GLU A 8 13.54 0.63 11.89
N ALA A 9 14.29 1.67 11.57
CA ALA A 9 15.02 1.72 10.32
C ALA A 9 16.44 1.19 10.61
N ASP A 10 17.00 0.41 9.70
CA ASP A 10 18.47 0.28 9.65
C ASP A 10 19.03 1.60 9.06
N ASP A 11 20.18 1.64 8.38
CA ASP A 11 20.61 2.84 7.64
C ASP A 11 19.51 3.22 6.62
N ASP A 12 18.59 4.12 7.00
CA ASP A 12 17.38 4.46 6.24
C ASP A 12 17.81 5.02 4.87
N PRO A 13 17.76 4.22 3.80
CA PRO A 13 18.32 4.65 2.53
C PRO A 13 17.35 5.60 1.81
N TRP A 14 16.15 5.84 2.36
CA TRP A 14 15.12 6.61 1.70
C TRP A 14 15.26 8.10 1.96
N ALA A 15 15.79 8.81 0.96
CA ALA A 15 15.97 10.25 1.00
C ALA A 15 14.69 11.07 0.75
N GLY A 16 13.52 10.42 0.59
CA GLY A 16 12.23 11.13 0.46
C GLY A 16 11.79 11.48 -0.97
N ASP A 17 12.11 10.64 -1.95
CA ASP A 17 11.72 10.84 -3.37
C ASP A 17 10.28 10.34 -3.67
N TYR A 18 9.82 10.45 -4.92
CA TYR A 18 8.58 9.83 -5.37
C TYR A 18 8.78 8.31 -5.59
N VAL A 19 7.72 7.54 -5.32
CA VAL A 19 7.70 6.09 -5.50
C VAL A 19 6.90 5.76 -6.76
N ALA A 20 7.45 4.89 -7.62
CA ALA A 20 6.82 4.46 -8.86
C ALA A 20 6.87 2.93 -9.05
N PRO A 21 5.94 2.34 -9.81
CA PRO A 21 6.00 0.93 -10.21
C PRO A 21 7.37 0.53 -10.76
N GLY A 22 7.87 -0.63 -10.36
CA GLY A 22 9.18 -1.15 -10.77
C GLY A 22 10.37 -0.47 -10.09
N ARG A 23 10.15 0.42 -9.12
CA ARG A 23 11.21 1.01 -8.29
C ARG A 23 11.14 0.49 -6.85
N PRO A 24 12.26 0.50 -6.12
CA PRO A 24 12.27 0.23 -4.69
C PRO A 24 11.47 1.30 -3.93
N ALA A 25 10.77 0.88 -2.89
CA ALA A 25 10.05 1.76 -1.97
C ALA A 25 10.26 1.32 -0.52
N PRO A 26 10.25 2.24 0.45
CA PRO A 26 10.27 1.89 1.86
C PRO A 26 8.93 1.25 2.24
N VAL A 27 8.98 0.04 2.81
CA VAL A 27 7.80 -0.62 3.39
C VAL A 27 8.12 -1.11 4.80
N ILE A 28 7.11 -1.18 5.64
CA ILE A 28 7.22 -1.66 7.01
C ILE A 28 6.74 -3.10 7.07
N VAL A 29 7.62 -3.99 7.49
CA VAL A 29 7.40 -5.44 7.58
C VAL A 29 7.81 -5.96 8.96
N GLY A 30 7.36 -7.16 9.32
CA GLY A 30 7.88 -7.86 10.49
C GLY A 30 9.37 -8.16 10.37
N ASP A 31 10.06 -8.30 11.49
CA ASP A 31 11.48 -8.65 11.54
C ASP A 31 11.78 -10.14 11.23
N GLY A 32 10.76 -10.92 10.87
CA GLY A 32 10.87 -12.35 10.53
C GLY A 32 11.07 -13.27 11.73
N ARG A 33 11.08 -12.75 12.97
CA ARG A 33 11.34 -13.52 14.20
C ARG A 33 10.08 -13.80 15.02
N GLY A 34 8.90 -13.67 14.42
CA GLY A 34 7.62 -13.98 15.06
C GLY A 34 7.21 -13.01 16.18
N GLY A 35 7.72 -11.77 16.17
CA GLY A 35 7.43 -10.75 17.18
C GLY A 35 6.72 -9.50 16.64
N THR A 36 6.52 -8.52 17.51
CA THR A 36 5.89 -7.21 17.20
C THR A 36 6.92 -6.13 16.84
N ARG A 37 8.11 -6.53 16.40
CA ARG A 37 9.16 -5.60 15.96
C ARG A 37 9.03 -5.39 14.46
N TRP A 38 8.80 -4.14 14.09
CA TRP A 38 8.62 -3.73 12.71
C TRP A 38 9.89 -3.09 12.18
N ARG A 39 10.23 -3.34 10.92
CA ARG A 39 11.37 -2.71 10.25
C ARG A 39 10.98 -2.04 8.95
N LEU A 40 11.55 -0.87 8.71
CA LEU A 40 11.51 -0.21 7.41
C LEU A 40 12.54 -0.86 6.49
N ARG A 41 12.08 -1.43 5.37
CA ARG A 41 12.93 -2.15 4.42
C ARG A 41 12.57 -1.74 2.99
N PRO A 42 13.55 -1.56 2.08
CA PRO A 42 13.26 -1.36 0.67
C PRO A 42 12.71 -2.66 0.07
N ARG A 43 11.64 -2.54 -0.72
CA ARG A 43 11.03 -3.61 -1.52
C ARG A 43 10.67 -3.09 -2.91
N LEU A 44 10.74 -3.95 -3.92
CA LEU A 44 10.39 -3.59 -5.30
C LEU A 44 8.86 -3.46 -5.44
N TRP A 45 8.35 -2.33 -5.95
CA TRP A 45 6.91 -2.20 -6.17
C TRP A 45 6.47 -2.92 -7.44
N GLY A 46 5.73 -4.02 -7.27
CA GLY A 46 5.21 -4.83 -8.37
C GLY A 46 5.54 -6.30 -8.13
N VAL A 47 4.52 -7.08 -7.81
CA VAL A 47 4.64 -8.53 -7.65
C VAL A 47 4.58 -9.20 -9.03
N PRO A 48 5.44 -10.18 -9.34
CA PRO A 48 5.34 -10.95 -10.58
C PRO A 48 3.91 -11.48 -10.80
N PRO A 49 3.36 -11.37 -12.02
CA PRO A 49 1.99 -11.80 -12.27
C PRO A 49 1.82 -13.32 -12.11
N PRO A 50 0.58 -13.80 -11.93
CA PRO A 50 0.28 -15.22 -12.18
C PRO A 50 0.62 -15.57 -13.62
N ALA A 51 0.77 -16.86 -13.94
CA ALA A 51 1.15 -17.34 -15.28
C ALA A 51 0.27 -16.80 -16.43
N SER A 52 -0.98 -16.40 -16.14
CA SER A 52 -1.91 -15.81 -17.11
C SER A 52 -1.71 -14.31 -17.36
N GLY A 53 -0.82 -13.64 -16.62
CA GLY A 53 -0.57 -12.21 -16.70
C GLY A 53 0.81 -11.89 -17.25
N THR A 54 0.95 -10.69 -17.82
CA THR A 54 2.19 -10.23 -18.47
C THR A 54 2.84 -9.02 -17.80
N ARG A 55 2.16 -8.37 -16.85
CA ARG A 55 2.65 -7.18 -16.15
C ARG A 55 2.73 -7.40 -14.65
N PRO A 56 3.74 -6.84 -13.96
CA PRO A 56 3.79 -6.83 -12.51
C PRO A 56 2.52 -6.25 -11.90
N VAL A 57 2.04 -6.87 -10.82
CA VAL A 57 0.86 -6.43 -10.09
C VAL A 57 1.26 -5.45 -9.00
N THR A 58 0.89 -4.19 -9.16
CA THR A 58 1.16 -3.11 -8.20
C THR A 58 0.03 -2.91 -7.20
N SER A 59 -1.17 -3.37 -7.55
CA SER A 59 -2.41 -3.18 -6.80
C SER A 59 -3.23 -4.47 -6.77
N VAL A 60 -3.71 -4.87 -5.60
CA VAL A 60 -4.49 -6.10 -5.39
C VAL A 60 -5.94 -5.74 -5.04
N ARG A 61 -6.87 -6.06 -5.94
CA ARG A 61 -8.32 -5.79 -5.76
C ARG A 61 -9.14 -7.04 -5.47
N ASN A 62 -8.87 -8.16 -6.15
CA ASN A 62 -9.57 -9.41 -5.90
C ASN A 62 -8.88 -10.21 -4.79
N LEU A 63 -9.24 -9.91 -3.54
CA LEU A 63 -8.64 -10.51 -2.34
C LEU A 63 -9.00 -12.00 -2.15
N SER A 64 -10.11 -12.45 -2.73
CA SER A 64 -10.53 -13.86 -2.74
C SER A 64 -9.79 -14.72 -3.76
N SER A 65 -8.98 -14.12 -4.65
CA SER A 65 -8.23 -14.86 -5.66
C SER A 65 -7.34 -15.92 -5.02
N PRO A 66 -7.31 -17.17 -5.54
CA PRO A 66 -6.37 -18.20 -5.07
C PRO A 66 -4.92 -17.75 -5.10
N PHE A 67 -4.57 -16.85 -6.03
CA PHE A 67 -3.23 -16.29 -6.13
C PHE A 67 -2.86 -15.39 -4.95
N TRP A 68 -3.82 -14.72 -4.30
CA TRP A 68 -3.58 -13.75 -3.22
C TRP A 68 -3.97 -14.25 -1.84
N ILE A 69 -5.01 -15.08 -1.76
CA ILE A 69 -5.61 -15.47 -0.48
C ILE A 69 -4.62 -16.18 0.44
N GLY A 70 -3.67 -16.94 -0.10
CA GLY A 70 -2.56 -17.51 0.67
C GLY A 70 -1.75 -16.41 1.35
N THR A 71 -1.20 -15.47 0.57
CA THR A 71 -0.41 -14.34 1.08
C THR A 71 -1.18 -13.49 2.10
N LEU A 72 -2.46 -13.24 1.88
CA LEU A 72 -3.30 -12.45 2.79
C LEU A 72 -3.57 -13.16 4.14
N ARG A 73 -3.57 -14.49 4.16
CA ARG A 73 -3.76 -15.31 5.36
C ARG A 73 -2.53 -15.40 6.26
N HIS A 74 -1.37 -14.97 5.77
CA HIS A 74 -0.10 -15.01 6.46
C HIS A 74 0.28 -13.61 6.95
N PRO A 75 0.08 -13.30 8.24
CA PRO A 75 0.43 -12.00 8.83
C PRO A 75 1.81 -11.47 8.47
N GLU A 76 2.81 -12.36 8.47
CA GLU A 76 4.20 -12.11 8.13
C GLU A 76 4.41 -11.64 6.68
N LEU A 77 3.45 -11.88 5.78
CA LEU A 77 3.47 -11.44 4.38
C LEU A 77 2.66 -10.16 4.14
N ARG A 78 2.18 -9.50 5.20
CA ARG A 78 1.55 -8.18 5.12
C ARG A 78 2.55 -7.09 5.49
N CYS A 79 2.35 -5.91 4.91
CA CYS A 79 3.18 -4.74 5.17
C CYS A 79 2.33 -3.47 5.28
N LEU A 80 2.94 -2.43 5.84
CA LEU A 80 2.46 -1.05 5.68
C LEU A 80 3.33 -0.36 4.64
N VAL A 81 2.71 0.43 3.76
CA VAL A 81 3.43 1.25 2.78
C VAL A 81 3.23 2.72 3.17
N PRO A 82 4.21 3.36 3.83
CA PRO A 82 4.12 4.76 4.20
C PRO A 82 3.99 5.68 2.99
N ALA A 83 3.14 6.70 3.10
CA ALA A 83 2.96 7.72 2.08
C ALA A 83 2.55 9.06 2.71
N THR A 84 2.87 10.15 2.01
CA THR A 84 2.42 11.52 2.33
C THR A 84 1.37 12.02 1.34
N SER A 85 1.39 11.48 0.12
CA SER A 85 0.38 11.67 -0.92
C SER A 85 0.41 10.49 -1.89
N PHE A 86 -0.59 10.38 -2.77
CA PHE A 86 -0.58 9.40 -3.86
C PHE A 86 -1.20 9.95 -5.14
N ALA A 87 -0.77 9.37 -6.25
CA ALA A 87 -1.29 9.68 -7.57
C ALA A 87 -2.52 8.83 -7.90
N LEU A 88 -3.64 9.47 -8.18
CA LEU A 88 -4.82 8.88 -8.80
C LEU A 88 -4.84 9.22 -10.29
N TRP A 89 -4.86 8.19 -11.12
CA TRP A 89 -4.99 8.35 -12.57
C TRP A 89 -6.44 8.09 -13.00
N SER A 90 -7.12 9.11 -13.52
CA SER A 90 -8.52 9.02 -13.94
C SER A 90 -8.74 9.63 -15.33
N GLY A 91 -9.95 9.44 -15.88
CA GLY A 91 -10.30 9.88 -17.22
C GLY A 91 -10.23 8.77 -18.28
N PRO A 92 -10.70 9.06 -19.51
CA PRO A 92 -10.79 8.07 -20.57
C PRO A 92 -9.40 7.62 -21.07
N ALA A 93 -9.35 6.44 -21.67
CA ALA A 93 -8.12 5.94 -22.31
C ALA A 93 -7.60 6.96 -23.33
N GLY A 94 -6.29 7.24 -23.29
CA GLY A 94 -5.64 8.24 -24.15
C GLY A 94 -5.72 9.70 -23.65
N ALA A 95 -6.54 10.00 -22.63
CA ALA A 95 -6.65 11.33 -22.03
C ALA A 95 -6.72 11.27 -20.49
N ARG A 96 -6.01 10.30 -19.90
CA ARG A 96 -5.92 10.15 -18.45
C ARG A 96 -5.17 11.33 -17.84
N ARG A 97 -5.67 11.82 -16.71
CA ARG A 97 -5.06 12.87 -15.90
C ARG A 97 -4.59 12.29 -14.57
N GLN A 98 -3.49 12.85 -14.07
CA GLN A 98 -2.94 12.51 -12.77
C GLN A 98 -3.41 13.53 -11.73
N HIS A 99 -4.01 13.05 -10.65
CA HIS A 99 -4.43 13.81 -9.50
C HIS A 99 -3.57 13.42 -8.30
N TRP A 100 -2.97 14.38 -7.61
CA TRP A 100 -2.27 14.13 -6.36
C TRP A 100 -3.21 14.32 -5.19
N ILE A 101 -3.28 13.31 -4.31
CA ILE A 101 -4.22 13.26 -3.19
C ILE A 101 -3.42 13.10 -1.90
N SER A 102 -3.71 13.95 -0.91
CA SER A 102 -3.19 13.86 0.46
C SER A 102 -4.34 13.70 1.46
N LEU A 103 -4.00 13.44 2.72
CA LEU A 103 -4.97 13.35 3.81
C LEU A 103 -4.87 14.55 4.75
N ARG A 104 -6.01 15.19 4.99
CA ARG A 104 -6.18 16.29 5.95
C ARG A 104 -5.75 15.86 7.34
N ALA A 105 -4.97 16.71 8.00
CA ALA A 105 -4.43 16.47 9.35
C ALA A 105 -3.62 15.16 9.51
N ARG A 106 -3.28 14.49 8.41
CA ARG A 106 -2.50 13.24 8.38
C ARG A 106 -1.38 13.38 7.34
N PRO A 107 -0.32 14.16 7.64
CA PRO A 107 0.79 14.39 6.70
C PRO A 107 1.56 13.11 6.37
N LEU A 108 1.39 12.06 7.18
CA LEU A 108 1.95 10.73 6.96
C LEU A 108 0.85 9.70 7.28
N PHE A 109 0.66 8.74 6.37
CA PHE A 109 -0.29 7.64 6.52
C PHE A 109 0.29 6.35 5.90
N ALA A 110 -0.41 5.24 6.05
CA ALA A 110 0.01 3.98 5.44
C ALA A 110 -1.10 3.35 4.60
N PHE A 111 -0.68 2.76 3.48
CA PHE A 111 -1.50 1.79 2.77
C PHE A 111 -1.34 0.40 3.37
N ALA A 112 -2.43 -0.38 3.33
CA ALA A 112 -2.36 -1.82 3.51
C ALA A 112 -1.65 -2.44 2.29
N GLY A 113 -0.59 -3.20 2.53
CA GLY A 113 0.14 -3.89 1.48
C GLY A 113 0.44 -5.35 1.82
N ILE A 114 0.92 -6.07 0.81
CA ILE A 114 1.48 -7.41 0.94
C ILE A 114 2.88 -7.45 0.36
N VAL A 115 3.70 -8.35 0.89
CA VAL A 115 5.04 -8.64 0.39
C VAL A 115 5.12 -10.05 -0.13
N ARG A 116 6.02 -10.26 -1.09
CA ARG A 116 6.43 -11.57 -1.57
C ARG A 116 7.92 -11.60 -1.79
N ASP A 117 8.52 -12.71 -1.39
CA ASP A 117 9.85 -13.06 -1.83
C ASP A 117 9.78 -13.42 -3.32
N ALA A 118 10.61 -12.77 -4.12
CA ALA A 118 10.85 -13.12 -5.52
C ALA A 118 12.31 -13.51 -5.68
N ALA A 119 12.62 -14.25 -6.74
CA ALA A 119 13.95 -14.83 -6.96
C ALA A 119 15.09 -13.80 -6.90
N ASP A 120 14.85 -12.60 -7.43
CA ASP A 120 15.89 -11.56 -7.53
C ASP A 120 15.80 -10.52 -6.40
N TRP A 121 14.58 -10.10 -6.03
CA TRP A 121 14.40 -9.06 -5.01
C TRP A 121 13.01 -9.13 -4.36
N PRO A 122 12.88 -9.07 -3.02
CA PRO A 122 11.57 -9.03 -2.39
C PRO A 122 10.73 -7.83 -2.86
N CYS A 123 9.48 -8.13 -3.18
CA CYS A 123 8.55 -7.22 -3.85
C CYS A 123 7.30 -7.00 -3.01
N PHE A 124 6.52 -5.97 -3.35
CA PHE A 124 5.28 -5.66 -2.67
C PHE A 124 4.19 -5.18 -3.63
N ALA A 125 2.94 -5.24 -3.17
CA ALA A 125 1.79 -4.63 -3.81
C ALA A 125 0.87 -4.00 -2.77
N VAL A 126 0.14 -2.96 -3.17
CA VAL A 126 -0.81 -2.24 -2.32
C VAL A 126 -2.20 -2.84 -2.50
N LEU A 127 -2.98 -3.00 -1.44
CA LEU A 127 -4.38 -3.39 -1.57
C LEU A 127 -5.20 -2.23 -2.11
N ALA A 128 -6.17 -2.54 -2.96
CA ALA A 128 -7.14 -1.58 -3.46
C ALA A 128 -8.56 -2.03 -3.18
N THR A 129 -9.41 -1.04 -3.01
CA THR A 129 -10.84 -1.17 -2.77
C THR A 129 -11.61 -0.27 -3.73
N ASP A 130 -12.94 -0.39 -3.70
CA ASP A 130 -13.82 0.51 -4.45
C ASP A 130 -13.65 1.95 -3.96
N PRO A 131 -13.81 2.94 -4.86
CA PRO A 131 -13.56 4.34 -4.53
C PRO A 131 -14.60 4.88 -3.54
N ASN A 132 -14.19 5.86 -2.73
CA ASN A 132 -15.14 6.71 -2.02
C ASN A 132 -15.67 7.84 -2.92
N SER A 133 -16.65 8.61 -2.44
CA SER A 133 -17.25 9.69 -3.22
C SER A 133 -16.27 10.77 -3.68
N PHE A 134 -15.15 11.00 -2.97
CA PHE A 134 -14.12 11.93 -3.41
C PHE A 134 -13.38 11.41 -4.64
N VAL A 135 -12.96 10.15 -4.61
CA VAL A 135 -12.26 9.49 -5.72
C VAL A 135 -13.18 9.29 -6.93
N GLU A 136 -14.45 8.95 -6.70
CA GLU A 136 -15.46 8.82 -7.77
C GLU A 136 -15.68 10.14 -8.51
N ARG A 137 -15.77 11.27 -7.80
CA ARG A 137 -15.90 12.60 -8.43
C ARG A 137 -14.72 12.97 -9.32
N LEU A 138 -13.54 12.43 -9.03
CA LEU A 138 -12.36 12.59 -9.87
C LEU A 138 -12.33 11.59 -11.04
N GLY A 139 -13.30 10.67 -11.14
CA GLY A 139 -13.35 9.62 -12.15
C GLY A 139 -12.44 8.42 -11.85
N GLY A 140 -12.02 8.25 -10.58
CA GLY A 140 -11.27 7.09 -10.14
C GLY A 140 -12.15 5.85 -10.02
N GLN A 141 -11.63 4.69 -10.41
CA GLN A 141 -12.37 3.40 -10.38
C GLN A 141 -12.00 2.50 -9.21
N ALA A 142 -10.95 2.88 -8.46
CA ALA A 142 -10.46 2.20 -7.28
C ALA A 142 -9.61 3.19 -6.48
N MET A 143 -9.40 2.89 -5.20
CA MET A 143 -8.49 3.62 -4.35
C MET A 143 -7.65 2.65 -3.51
N PRO A 144 -6.44 3.04 -3.08
CA PRO A 144 -5.68 2.23 -2.15
C PRO A 144 -6.40 2.13 -0.80
N VAL A 145 -6.23 1.00 -0.11
CA VAL A 145 -6.71 0.81 1.25
C VAL A 145 -5.78 1.58 2.18
N ILE A 146 -6.30 2.66 2.79
CA ILE A 146 -5.59 3.51 3.75
C ILE A 146 -6.01 3.07 5.15
N LEU A 147 -5.05 2.68 5.97
CA LEU A 147 -5.30 2.22 7.33
C LEU A 147 -5.32 3.40 8.32
N ASN A 148 -6.12 3.27 9.38
CA ASN A 148 -5.96 4.15 10.52
C ASN A 148 -4.72 3.78 11.32
N PRO A 149 -4.07 4.75 12.00
CA PRO A 149 -2.92 4.48 12.86
C PRO A 149 -3.15 3.37 13.89
N GLU A 150 -4.33 3.33 14.50
CA GLU A 150 -4.75 2.32 15.47
C GLU A 150 -4.89 0.91 14.88
N ASP A 151 -5.14 0.80 13.57
CA ASP A 151 -5.35 -0.47 12.87
C ASP A 151 -4.05 -1.07 12.30
N HIS A 152 -2.93 -0.34 12.36
CA HIS A 152 -1.64 -0.78 11.82
C HIS A 152 -1.19 -2.13 12.41
N ALA A 153 -1.20 -2.25 13.74
CA ALA A 153 -0.82 -3.49 14.40
C ALA A 153 -1.77 -4.63 14.05
N ARG A 154 -3.08 -4.36 14.05
CA ARG A 154 -4.11 -5.34 13.69
C ARG A 154 -3.93 -5.84 12.25
N TRP A 155 -3.66 -4.94 11.31
CA TRP A 155 -3.33 -5.31 9.93
C TRP A 155 -2.10 -6.21 9.85
N LEU A 156 -1.08 -5.97 10.67
CA LEU A 156 0.17 -6.73 10.60
C LEU A 156 0.09 -8.07 11.36
N THR A 157 -0.73 -8.21 12.39
CA THR A 157 -0.70 -9.39 13.29
C THR A 157 -1.98 -10.22 13.31
N ALA A 158 -3.15 -9.65 13.03
CA ALA A 158 -4.42 -10.36 13.19
C ALA A 158 -4.61 -11.44 12.12
N ASP A 159 -5.45 -12.44 12.37
CA ASP A 159 -5.82 -13.38 11.31
C ASP A 159 -6.52 -12.68 10.13
N TRP A 160 -6.66 -13.38 9.01
CA TRP A 160 -7.27 -12.78 7.82
C TRP A 160 -8.74 -12.41 8.01
N ARG A 161 -9.50 -13.17 8.80
CA ARG A 161 -10.93 -12.88 9.01
C ARG A 161 -11.08 -11.51 9.66
N ASP A 162 -10.24 -11.22 10.64
CA ASP A 162 -10.27 -9.95 11.36
C ASP A 162 -9.66 -8.80 10.54
N ALA A 163 -8.51 -9.03 9.89
CA ALA A 163 -7.85 -8.03 9.08
C ALA A 163 -8.62 -7.67 7.78
N ALA A 164 -9.38 -8.60 7.21
CA ALA A 164 -10.22 -8.33 6.05
C ALA A 164 -11.27 -7.23 6.34
N GLY A 165 -11.70 -7.09 7.60
CA GLY A 165 -12.60 -6.01 8.02
C GLY A 165 -12.00 -4.60 7.91
N LEU A 166 -10.67 -4.49 7.79
CA LEU A 166 -9.96 -3.22 7.58
C LEU A 166 -9.93 -2.78 6.11
N VAL A 167 -10.26 -3.69 5.17
CA VAL A 167 -10.22 -3.42 3.74
C VAL A 167 -11.48 -2.65 3.33
N ALA A 168 -11.47 -1.35 3.58
CA ALA A 168 -12.55 -0.43 3.23
C ALA A 168 -12.01 0.88 2.68
N ALA A 169 -12.85 1.59 1.92
CA ALA A 169 -12.54 2.94 1.47
C ALA A 169 -12.51 3.88 2.69
N CYS A 170 -11.43 4.64 2.86
CA CYS A 170 -11.40 5.64 3.92
C CYS A 170 -12.42 6.77 3.62
N PRO A 171 -12.90 7.51 4.64
CA PRO A 171 -13.85 8.60 4.42
C PRO A 171 -13.31 9.67 3.45
N GLY A 172 -14.12 10.04 2.46
CA GLY A 172 -13.72 11.01 1.44
C GLY A 172 -13.46 12.42 1.98
N HIS A 173 -14.05 12.78 3.13
CA HIS A 173 -13.80 14.08 3.77
C HIS A 173 -12.41 14.20 4.41
N TRP A 174 -11.66 13.08 4.52
CA TRP A 174 -10.25 13.12 4.89
C TRP A 174 -9.36 13.53 3.72
N MET A 175 -9.84 13.40 2.48
CA MET A 175 -9.01 13.64 1.30
C MET A 175 -9.04 15.10 0.87
N GLU A 176 -7.93 15.53 0.30
CA GLU A 176 -7.82 16.80 -0.41
C GLU A 176 -6.86 16.67 -1.59
N MET A 177 -6.96 17.61 -2.53
CA MET A 177 -5.96 17.73 -3.60
C MET A 177 -4.64 18.16 -2.97
N GLY A 178 -3.66 17.27 -3.03
CA GLY A 178 -2.31 17.52 -2.54
C GLY A 178 -1.44 18.22 -3.58
N PRO A 179 -0.27 18.75 -3.17
CA PRO A 179 0.70 19.29 -4.11
C PRO A 179 1.21 18.17 -5.03
N THR A 180 1.46 18.52 -6.29
CA THR A 180 2.25 17.67 -7.19
C THR A 180 3.68 17.59 -6.62
N PRO A 181 4.23 16.39 -6.36
CA PRO A 181 5.64 16.24 -6.04
C PRO A 181 6.53 16.86 -7.13
N PRO A 182 7.73 17.33 -6.77
CA PRO A 182 8.67 17.95 -7.71
C PRO A 182 9.10 17.01 -8.84
#